data_AF-A0A0F0FFF7-F1
#
_entry.id   AF-A0A0F0FFF7-F1
#
_cell.length_a   1.000
_cell.length_b   1.000
_cell.length_c   1.000
_cell.angle_alpha   90.00
_cell.angle_beta   90.00
_cell.angle_gamma   90.00
#
_symmetry.space_group_name_H-M   'P 1'
#
loop_
_entity.id
_entity.type
_entity.pdbx_description
1 polymer ?
#
loop_
_entity_poly.entity_id
_entity_poly.type
_entity_poly.pdbx_seq_one_letter_code
_entity_poly.pdbx_strand_id
1 'polypeptide(L)'
;MNQGTGQAGSTGVFDVVVVGSGAGGMLAACRAADRGLSVVVLEKSGLYGGTSAVSGGGIWIPLNHHIEEAGGSDSYNAALTYLEACTEGRSTPAKLRAYLEYGPRMLSYLEQRTAVRYYSLPRYADYFQRLPGALPGYRALDPMPFDGAQLGEEFARLRPPSPGTLVAGRVAVTSAEAHAMLSKSRGWLGVAARQFGRYWLDLGWRRRTTRDRRLTLGNSLVGGLRHAMMARGIPLWLDTALEDLLVEEHGGAARVTGVLARRNGAPVRIEALCGVILAAGGFERNQAMREQYLPRPSRAEWSATPPHNTGDGIQAAQRAGAALELMSHVWGAPTVKVSGEEKQRAIFVERALPGCIVVNGRGRRFVNEAAPYSEFVPAMYRDHEQTGCSVPAWMVFDATFRLKYPCGPILPGSVMPDRRIPAPFADVLLRADSLDALARLVGIDPGGLAHTVERMNGFAARGVDEDFGKGDNVFDTYYGDTQVRPNPCLAPIGRAPFYAVRIDAGDIGTKGGLATDASARVLREDGTPIDGLFAIGNTSASMMGASYPGAGSTIGPAMTFGLIAADVLAGGAAGQGQVD
;
A
#
# COMPACT_ATOMS: atom_id res chain seq x y z
N MET A 1 -52.77 -19.88 12.72
CA MET A 1 -51.84 -20.91 12.21
C MET A 1 -50.45 -20.29 12.19
N ASN A 2 -49.56 -20.93 12.93
CA ASN A 2 -48.19 -20.53 13.21
C ASN A 2 -47.28 -21.24 12.20
N GLN A 3 -46.52 -20.52 11.37
CA GLN A 3 -45.34 -20.99 10.64
C GLN A 3 -44.48 -19.72 10.37
N GLY A 4 -43.29 -19.50 10.94
CA GLY A 4 -42.36 -20.42 11.57
C GLY A 4 -41.33 -20.94 10.57
N THR A 5 -40.52 -20.06 9.97
CA THR A 5 -39.23 -20.42 9.36
C THR A 5 -38.20 -19.33 9.62
N GLY A 6 -37.75 -19.25 10.88
CA GLY A 6 -36.43 -18.69 11.16
C GLY A 6 -35.40 -19.68 10.61
N GLN A 7 -34.72 -19.33 9.52
CA GLN A 7 -33.42 -19.93 9.24
C GLN A 7 -32.48 -19.43 10.33
N ALA A 8 -32.28 -20.27 11.36
CA ALA A 8 -31.24 -20.06 12.35
C ALA A 8 -29.89 -20.07 11.62
N GLY A 9 -29.41 -18.89 11.22
CA GLY A 9 -28.01 -18.72 10.84
C GLY A 9 -27.15 -19.19 12.01
N SER A 10 -26.04 -19.87 11.73
CA SER A 10 -25.12 -20.27 12.79
C SER A 10 -24.70 -19.04 13.59
N THR A 11 -24.78 -19.10 14.93
CA THR A 11 -24.34 -18.03 15.83
C THR A 11 -22.93 -18.34 16.32
N GLY A 12 -22.02 -17.37 16.26
CA GLY A 12 -20.71 -17.42 16.92
C GLY A 12 -20.62 -16.35 18.00
N VAL A 13 -19.93 -16.63 19.11
CA VAL A 13 -19.71 -15.65 20.18
C VAL A 13 -18.21 -15.55 20.43
N PHE A 14 -17.69 -14.34 20.41
CA PHE A 14 -16.29 -14.01 20.69
C PHE A 14 -16.22 -12.72 21.50
N ASP A 15 -15.10 -12.46 22.18
CA ASP A 15 -14.88 -11.17 22.82
C ASP A 15 -14.64 -10.10 21.77
N VAL A 16 -13.82 -10.40 20.76
CA VAL A 16 -13.46 -9.46 19.69
C VAL A 16 -13.71 -10.08 18.32
N VAL A 17 -14.42 -9.34 17.47
CA VAL A 17 -14.54 -9.65 16.05
C VAL A 17 -13.69 -8.67 15.25
N VAL A 18 -12.73 -9.19 14.48
CA VAL A 18 -11.92 -8.39 13.56
C VAL A 18 -12.37 -8.63 12.13
N VAL A 19 -12.77 -7.58 11.43
CA VAL A 19 -13.18 -7.67 10.02
C VAL A 19 -12.02 -7.23 9.13
N GLY A 20 -11.45 -8.17 8.39
CA GLY A 20 -10.35 -7.97 7.45
C GLY A 20 -9.05 -8.63 7.91
N SER A 21 -8.39 -9.34 6.98
CA SER A 21 -7.15 -10.08 7.24
C SER A 21 -5.87 -9.35 6.78
N GLY A 22 -5.91 -8.02 6.67
CA GLY A 22 -4.70 -7.22 6.45
C GLY A 22 -3.77 -7.24 7.66
N ALA A 23 -2.55 -6.70 7.51
CA ALA A 23 -1.53 -6.72 8.57
C ALA A 23 -2.02 -6.10 9.89
N GLY A 24 -2.75 -4.97 9.84
CA GLY A 24 -3.34 -4.34 11.01
C GLY A 24 -4.36 -5.22 11.73
N GLY A 25 -5.28 -5.87 10.99
CA GLY A 25 -6.29 -6.75 11.55
C GLY A 25 -5.68 -8.01 12.18
N MET A 26 -4.71 -8.64 11.52
CA MET A 26 -4.02 -9.80 12.08
C MET A 26 -3.21 -9.45 13.33
N LEU A 27 -2.55 -8.29 13.36
CA LEU A 27 -1.82 -7.83 14.54
C LEU A 27 -2.79 -7.54 15.70
N ALA A 28 -3.89 -6.82 15.43
CA ALA A 28 -4.91 -6.53 16.43
C ALA A 28 -5.48 -7.83 17.03
N ALA A 29 -5.74 -8.84 16.20
CA ALA A 29 -6.19 -10.15 16.67
C ALA A 29 -5.16 -10.86 17.55
N CYS A 30 -3.88 -10.87 17.15
CA CYS A 30 -2.81 -11.44 17.97
C CYS A 30 -2.69 -10.71 19.32
N ARG A 31 -2.81 -9.37 19.30
CA ARG A 31 -2.71 -8.55 20.50
C ARG A 31 -3.88 -8.79 21.44
N ALA A 32 -5.11 -8.81 20.94
CA ALA A 32 -6.30 -9.08 21.74
C ALA A 32 -6.23 -10.48 22.39
N ALA A 33 -5.80 -11.50 21.63
CA ALA A 33 -5.58 -12.85 22.17
C ALA A 33 -4.46 -12.89 23.23
N ASP A 34 -3.35 -12.17 23.02
CA ASP A 34 -2.28 -12.02 24.04
C ASP A 34 -2.77 -11.30 25.31
N ARG A 35 -3.89 -10.57 25.24
CA ARG A 35 -4.55 -9.93 26.38
C ARG A 35 -5.64 -10.79 27.02
N GLY A 36 -5.83 -12.03 26.56
CA GLY A 36 -6.76 -13.01 27.13
C GLY A 36 -8.15 -13.01 26.50
N LEU A 37 -8.37 -12.26 25.42
CA LEU A 37 -9.66 -12.20 24.73
C LEU A 37 -9.78 -13.30 23.67
N SER A 38 -10.96 -13.90 23.54
CA SER A 38 -11.31 -14.75 22.41
C SER A 38 -11.56 -13.91 21.15
N VAL A 39 -11.01 -14.32 20.02
CA VAL A 39 -11.01 -13.51 18.79
C VAL A 39 -11.39 -14.34 17.59
N VAL A 40 -12.14 -13.75 16.65
CA VAL A 40 -12.29 -14.26 15.28
C VAL A 40 -11.91 -13.21 14.26
N VAL A 41 -11.22 -13.63 13.19
CA VAL A 41 -10.92 -12.77 12.03
C VAL A 41 -11.77 -13.20 10.85
N LEU A 42 -12.45 -12.24 10.21
CA LEU A 42 -13.29 -12.45 9.04
C LEU A 42 -12.60 -11.91 7.80
N GLU A 43 -12.55 -12.70 6.73
CA GLU A 43 -11.98 -12.31 5.45
C GLU A 43 -12.98 -12.58 4.33
N LYS A 44 -13.30 -11.54 3.57
CA LYS A 44 -14.30 -11.58 2.50
C LYS A 44 -13.92 -12.54 1.37
N SER A 45 -12.63 -12.68 1.07
CA SER A 45 -12.14 -13.50 -0.03
C SER A 45 -11.71 -14.91 0.41
N GLY A 46 -11.48 -15.79 -0.56
CA GLY A 46 -10.89 -17.11 -0.32
C GLY A 46 -9.38 -17.07 -0.04
N LEU A 47 -8.75 -15.88 0.02
CA LEU A 47 -7.30 -15.71 0.25
C LEU A 47 -7.02 -14.59 1.26
N TYR A 48 -6.24 -14.88 2.29
CA TYR A 48 -5.94 -13.89 3.32
C TYR A 48 -4.81 -12.93 2.94
N GLY A 49 -4.77 -11.78 3.64
CA GLY A 49 -3.69 -10.80 3.58
C GLY A 49 -4.02 -9.50 2.85
N GLY A 50 -5.08 -9.48 2.04
CA GLY A 50 -5.54 -8.30 1.31
C GLY A 50 -4.42 -7.54 0.56
N THR A 51 -4.50 -6.21 0.57
CA THR A 51 -3.47 -5.34 -0.03
C THR A 51 -2.12 -5.48 0.68
N SER A 52 -2.10 -5.80 1.98
CA SER A 52 -0.86 -6.00 2.74
C SER A 52 -0.01 -7.12 2.13
N ALA A 53 -0.60 -8.23 1.70
CA ALA A 53 0.14 -9.38 1.13
C ALA A 53 0.81 -9.07 -0.23
N VAL A 54 0.25 -8.16 -1.02
CA VAL A 54 0.78 -7.75 -2.34
C VAL A 54 1.68 -6.51 -2.28
N SER A 55 1.87 -5.93 -1.09
CA SER A 55 2.65 -4.72 -0.86
C SER A 55 4.16 -4.99 -0.74
N GLY A 56 4.95 -3.92 -0.60
CA GLY A 56 6.35 -3.99 -0.17
C GLY A 56 6.53 -4.50 1.26
N GLY A 57 5.47 -4.54 2.07
CA GLY A 57 5.52 -4.94 3.48
C GLY A 57 6.24 -3.96 4.39
N GLY A 58 6.80 -2.88 3.84
CA GLY A 58 7.51 -1.86 4.62
C GLY A 58 6.57 -1.06 5.52
N ILE A 59 7.13 -0.59 6.63
CA ILE A 59 6.46 0.24 7.63
C ILE A 59 7.27 1.50 7.89
N TRP A 60 6.59 2.58 8.24
CA TRP A 60 7.24 3.85 8.56
C TRP A 60 7.08 4.16 10.05
N ILE A 61 8.09 3.91 10.87
CA ILE A 61 8.02 4.05 12.33
C ILE A 61 9.11 5.03 12.78
N PRO A 62 8.77 6.28 13.13
CA PRO A 62 9.69 7.18 13.79
C PRO A 62 10.16 6.61 15.13
N LEU A 63 11.34 7.01 15.59
CA LEU A 63 11.87 6.60 16.90
C LEU A 63 12.00 5.06 17.07
N ASN A 64 12.10 4.31 15.98
CA ASN A 64 12.23 2.86 16.05
C ASN A 64 13.61 2.45 16.60
N HIS A 65 13.66 1.32 17.31
CA HIS A 65 14.90 0.84 17.95
C HIS A 65 15.99 0.41 16.96
N HIS A 66 15.68 0.23 15.67
CA HIS A 66 16.70 -0.09 14.65
C HIS A 66 17.42 1.14 14.09
N ILE A 67 17.00 2.37 14.40
CA ILE A 67 17.67 3.58 13.90
C ILE A 67 19.11 3.65 14.41
N GLU A 68 19.32 3.41 15.71
CA GLU A 68 20.65 3.45 16.32
C GLU A 68 21.54 2.31 15.80
N GLU A 69 20.98 1.10 15.66
CA GLU A 69 21.67 -0.06 15.08
C GLU A 69 22.13 0.19 13.64
N ALA A 70 21.36 0.98 12.88
CA ALA A 70 21.67 1.41 11.53
C ALA A 70 22.63 2.61 11.45
N GLY A 71 23.10 3.13 12.60
CA GLY A 71 23.99 4.28 12.69
C GLY A 71 23.32 5.64 12.44
N GLY A 72 22.00 5.72 12.59
CA GLY A 72 21.22 6.96 12.52
C GLY A 72 20.82 7.47 13.89
N SER A 73 20.10 8.59 13.90
CA SER A 73 19.40 9.10 15.08
C SER A 73 18.09 9.76 14.67
N ASP A 74 17.12 9.75 15.58
CA ASP A 74 15.84 10.42 15.43
C ASP A 74 15.41 11.01 16.79
N SER A 75 14.55 12.01 16.77
CA SER A 75 14.04 12.64 18.00
C SER A 75 12.55 12.89 17.91
N TYR A 76 11.88 12.83 19.06
CA TYR A 76 10.43 13.04 19.13
C TYR A 76 10.03 14.39 18.51
N ASN A 77 10.78 15.45 18.80
CA ASN A 77 10.50 16.78 18.26
C ASN A 77 10.65 16.82 16.73
N ALA A 78 11.69 16.19 16.17
CA ALA A 78 11.87 16.14 14.71
C ALA A 78 10.74 15.36 14.04
N ALA A 79 10.38 14.20 14.60
CA ALA A 79 9.30 13.37 14.06
C ALA A 79 7.92 14.05 14.16
N LEU A 80 7.63 14.70 15.29
CA LEU A 80 6.38 15.44 15.48
C LEU A 80 6.30 16.64 14.53
N THR A 81 7.37 17.44 14.45
CA THR A 81 7.44 18.59 13.52
C THR A 81 7.17 18.15 12.08
N TYR A 82 7.77 17.03 11.67
CA TYR A 82 7.57 16.48 10.33
C TYR A 82 6.14 16.02 10.08
N LEU A 83 5.55 15.29 11.04
CA LEU A 83 4.16 14.84 10.93
C LEU A 83 3.16 16.00 10.93
N GLU A 84 3.37 17.03 11.76
CA GLU A 84 2.54 18.23 11.78
C GLU A 84 2.61 18.96 10.43
N ALA A 85 3.82 19.15 9.90
CA ALA A 85 4.03 19.75 8.57
C ALA A 85 3.40 18.93 7.45
N CYS A 86 3.48 17.59 7.50
CA CYS A 86 2.88 16.71 6.51
C CYS A 86 1.34 16.68 6.59
N THR A 87 0.77 16.81 7.79
CA THR A 87 -0.67 16.61 8.00
C THR A 87 -1.46 17.91 7.87
N GLU A 88 -0.81 19.06 8.00
CA GLU A 88 -1.40 20.39 7.86
C GLU A 88 -2.68 20.56 8.70
N GLY A 89 -2.65 20.03 9.93
CA GLY A 89 -3.77 20.09 10.87
C GLY A 89 -4.95 19.16 10.57
N ARG A 90 -4.91 18.37 9.47
CA ARG A 90 -5.95 17.37 9.13
C ARG A 90 -5.93 16.14 10.04
N SER A 91 -5.01 16.06 10.98
CA SER A 91 -4.95 14.98 11.98
C SER A 91 -4.74 15.59 13.34
N THR A 92 -5.48 15.08 14.33
CA THR A 92 -5.47 15.69 15.66
C THR A 92 -4.11 15.52 16.33
N PRO A 93 -3.64 16.49 17.14
CA PRO A 93 -2.39 16.36 17.87
C PRO A 93 -2.34 15.10 18.73
N ALA A 94 -3.46 14.72 19.36
CA ALA A 94 -3.56 13.50 20.15
C ALA A 94 -3.25 12.23 19.32
N LYS A 95 -3.75 12.15 18.09
CA LYS A 95 -3.53 11.01 17.20
C LYS A 95 -2.08 10.93 16.71
N LEU A 96 -1.45 12.08 16.42
CA LEU A 96 -0.02 12.14 16.07
C LEU A 96 0.86 11.68 17.23
N ARG A 97 0.59 12.18 18.45
CA ARG A 97 1.34 11.79 19.66
C ARG A 97 1.16 10.31 19.97
N ALA A 98 -0.06 9.78 19.86
CA ALA A 98 -0.32 8.35 20.03
C ALA A 98 0.48 7.51 19.02
N TYR A 99 0.57 7.94 17.77
CA TYR A 99 1.38 7.23 16.78
C TYR A 99 2.88 7.22 17.13
N LEU A 100 3.43 8.38 17.54
CA LEU A 100 4.83 8.48 17.94
C LEU A 100 5.16 7.68 19.20
N GLU A 101 4.21 7.55 20.13
CA GLU A 101 4.40 6.76 21.35
C GLU A 101 4.26 5.25 21.08
N TYR A 102 3.20 4.84 20.39
CA TYR A 102 2.87 3.42 20.21
C TYR A 102 3.50 2.79 18.98
N GLY A 103 4.00 3.59 18.01
CA GLY A 103 4.70 3.10 16.83
C GLY A 103 5.89 2.20 17.17
N PRO A 104 6.89 2.70 17.92
CA PRO A 104 8.02 1.90 18.40
C PRO A 104 7.58 0.70 19.25
N ARG A 105 6.60 0.88 20.14
CA ARG A 105 6.08 -0.21 20.99
C ARG A 105 5.43 -1.32 20.16
N MET A 106 4.70 -0.96 19.11
CA MET A 106 4.11 -1.92 18.17
C MET A 106 5.19 -2.71 17.44
N LEU A 107 6.25 -2.04 16.99
CA LEU A 107 7.38 -2.72 16.37
C LEU A 107 8.04 -3.71 17.34
N SER A 108 8.37 -3.27 18.57
CA SER A 108 8.92 -4.17 19.60
C SER A 108 7.99 -5.36 19.88
N TYR A 109 6.68 -5.13 20.03
CA TYR A 109 5.69 -6.19 20.24
C TYR A 109 5.68 -7.19 19.09
N LEU A 110 5.62 -6.69 17.84
CA LEU A 110 5.58 -7.52 16.65
C LEU A 110 6.79 -8.46 16.58
N GLU A 111 7.99 -7.94 16.84
CA GLU A 111 9.22 -8.73 16.80
C GLU A 111 9.35 -9.71 17.99
N GLN A 112 8.87 -9.34 19.17
CA GLN A 112 8.94 -10.21 20.35
C GLN A 112 7.90 -11.33 20.33
N ARG A 113 6.73 -11.09 19.71
CA ARG A 113 5.53 -11.95 19.85
C ARG A 113 5.15 -12.67 18.57
N THR A 114 5.86 -12.44 17.48
CA THR A 114 5.65 -13.08 16.18
C THR A 114 6.98 -13.47 15.52
N ALA A 115 6.91 -14.12 14.36
CA ALA A 115 8.09 -14.44 13.55
C ALA A 115 8.52 -13.29 12.61
N VAL A 116 7.79 -12.18 12.59
CA VAL A 116 8.12 -11.02 11.75
C VAL A 116 9.30 -10.28 12.34
N ARG A 117 10.29 -9.94 11.51
CA ARG A 117 11.46 -9.13 11.88
C ARG A 117 11.62 -8.02 10.85
N TYR A 118 12.12 -6.87 11.29
CA TYR A 118 12.39 -5.72 10.45
C TYR A 118 13.85 -5.31 10.51
N TYR A 119 14.24 -4.47 9.56
CA TYR A 119 15.47 -3.70 9.62
C TYR A 119 15.20 -2.29 9.10
N SER A 120 15.87 -1.30 9.68
CA SER A 120 15.79 0.10 9.24
C SER A 120 16.50 0.29 7.89
N LEU A 121 15.98 1.18 7.04
CA LEU A 121 16.54 1.53 5.74
C LEU A 121 17.31 2.87 5.82
N PRO A 122 18.66 2.86 5.91
CA PRO A 122 19.46 4.07 6.18
C PRO A 122 19.41 5.13 5.08
N ARG A 123 19.02 4.72 3.86
CA ARG A 123 19.04 5.58 2.66
C ARG A 123 17.67 5.78 2.05
N TYR A 124 16.61 5.23 2.66
CA TYR A 124 15.25 5.39 2.13
C TYR A 124 14.59 6.58 2.84
N ALA A 125 14.70 7.73 2.20
CA ALA A 125 14.31 9.01 2.76
C ALA A 125 12.80 9.12 3.04
N ASP A 126 12.47 10.00 3.99
CA ASP A 126 11.14 10.59 4.09
C ASP A 126 10.77 11.28 2.76
N TYR A 127 9.50 11.31 2.39
CA TYR A 127 9.09 11.71 1.04
C TYR A 127 9.20 13.21 0.81
N PHE A 128 9.02 14.03 1.85
CA PHE A 128 9.01 15.49 1.75
C PHE A 128 10.28 16.11 2.36
N GLN A 129 11.40 15.93 1.67
CA GLN A 129 12.73 16.34 2.15
C GLN A 129 12.90 17.85 2.42
N ARG A 130 11.98 18.70 1.95
CA ARG A 130 12.00 20.15 2.21
C ARG A 130 11.25 20.54 3.48
N LEU A 131 10.44 19.64 4.06
CA LEU A 131 9.69 19.94 5.27
C LEU A 131 10.58 19.82 6.51
N PRO A 132 10.35 20.65 7.54
CA PRO A 132 11.12 20.57 8.78
C PRO A 132 10.94 19.21 9.46
N GLY A 133 12.01 18.68 10.04
CA GLY A 133 12.01 17.38 10.73
C GLY A 133 12.09 16.15 9.82
N ALA A 134 12.13 16.32 8.50
CA ALA A 134 12.35 15.23 7.55
C ALA A 134 13.74 14.61 7.73
N LEU A 135 13.84 13.28 7.59
CA LEU A 135 15.11 12.56 7.59
C LEU A 135 15.45 11.98 6.22
N PRO A 136 16.74 11.90 5.86
CA PRO A 136 17.20 11.29 4.61
C PRO A 136 17.12 9.75 4.63
N GLY A 137 16.67 9.15 5.74
CA GLY A 137 16.56 7.71 5.92
C GLY A 137 16.00 7.29 7.28
N TYR A 138 16.15 6.00 7.59
CA TYR A 138 15.99 5.37 8.90
C TYR A 138 14.57 5.10 9.41
N ARG A 139 13.60 5.96 9.08
CA ARG A 139 12.21 5.78 9.55
C ARG A 139 11.42 4.72 8.78
N ALA A 140 11.81 4.44 7.54
CA ALA A 140 11.28 3.32 6.78
C ALA A 140 12.00 2.02 7.16
N LEU A 141 11.23 0.95 7.38
CA LEU A 141 11.73 -0.38 7.67
C LEU A 141 11.16 -1.39 6.68
N ASP A 142 11.96 -2.40 6.34
CA ASP A 142 11.54 -3.52 5.50
C ASP A 142 11.48 -4.84 6.28
N PRO A 143 10.51 -5.72 5.99
CA PRO A 143 10.43 -7.00 6.65
C PRO A 143 11.53 -7.94 6.14
N MET A 144 12.18 -8.63 7.07
CA MET A 144 13.07 -9.74 6.77
C MET A 144 12.30 -10.91 6.15
N PRO A 145 12.94 -11.76 5.33
CA PRO A 145 12.27 -12.92 4.75
C PRO A 145 11.74 -13.90 5.80
N PHE A 146 10.61 -14.52 5.50
CA PHE A 146 9.98 -15.55 6.34
C PHE A 146 9.88 -16.88 5.57
N ASP A 147 10.14 -18.02 6.23
CA ASP A 147 9.97 -19.34 5.62
C ASP A 147 8.49 -19.76 5.66
N GLY A 148 7.83 -19.64 4.50
CA GLY A 148 6.44 -20.02 4.28
C GLY A 148 6.14 -21.50 4.48
N ALA A 149 7.14 -22.39 4.58
CA ALA A 149 6.89 -23.78 4.97
C ALA A 149 6.26 -23.89 6.37
N GLN A 150 6.51 -22.92 7.25
CA GLN A 150 5.92 -22.86 8.60
C GLN A 150 4.40 -22.64 8.59
N LEU A 151 3.80 -22.24 7.46
CA LEU A 151 2.35 -22.09 7.33
C LEU A 151 1.63 -23.41 7.05
N GLY A 152 2.34 -24.49 6.71
CA GLY A 152 1.72 -25.75 6.32
C GLY A 152 0.73 -25.56 5.16
N GLU A 153 -0.49 -26.07 5.32
CA GLU A 153 -1.56 -25.95 4.31
C GLU A 153 -2.05 -24.52 4.11
N GLU A 154 -1.93 -23.65 5.12
CA GLU A 154 -2.37 -22.25 5.03
C GLU A 154 -1.54 -21.45 4.02
N PHE A 155 -0.33 -21.93 3.65
CA PHE A 155 0.48 -21.32 2.59
C PHE A 155 -0.30 -21.16 1.27
N ALA A 156 -1.15 -22.13 0.93
CA ALA A 156 -1.95 -22.09 -0.29
C ALA A 156 -3.03 -20.99 -0.23
N ARG A 157 -3.50 -20.65 0.97
CA ARG A 157 -4.54 -19.64 1.23
C ARG A 157 -3.97 -18.24 1.43
N LEU A 158 -2.65 -18.08 1.54
CA LEU A 158 -2.00 -16.78 1.48
C LEU A 158 -2.12 -16.19 0.08
N ARG A 159 -2.64 -14.96 -0.02
CA ARG A 159 -2.66 -14.21 -1.28
C ARG A 159 -1.24 -14.13 -1.88
N PRO A 160 -1.05 -14.53 -3.16
CA PRO A 160 0.24 -14.45 -3.82
C PRO A 160 0.81 -13.02 -3.82
N PRO A 161 2.14 -12.87 -3.84
CA PRO A 161 2.76 -11.56 -4.00
C PRO A 161 2.39 -10.94 -5.36
N SER A 162 2.47 -9.61 -5.45
CA SER A 162 2.27 -8.91 -6.73
C SER A 162 3.26 -9.42 -7.78
N PRO A 163 2.84 -9.74 -9.01
CA PRO A 163 3.76 -10.25 -10.04
C PRO A 163 4.97 -9.35 -10.31
N GLY A 164 4.81 -8.03 -10.15
CA GLY A 164 5.88 -7.04 -10.33
C GLY A 164 6.99 -7.10 -9.27
N THR A 165 6.79 -7.79 -8.14
CA THR A 165 7.81 -7.93 -7.09
C THR A 165 8.62 -9.22 -7.20
N LEU A 166 8.28 -10.10 -8.15
CA LEU A 166 8.95 -11.37 -8.37
C LEU A 166 9.93 -11.28 -9.54
N VAL A 167 11.15 -11.77 -9.34
CA VAL A 167 12.10 -11.90 -10.45
C VAL A 167 11.71 -13.12 -11.29
N ALA A 168 11.62 -12.90 -12.62
CA ALA A 168 11.12 -13.89 -13.58
C ALA A 168 9.75 -14.50 -13.20
N GLY A 169 8.92 -13.74 -12.50
CA GLY A 169 7.59 -14.18 -12.03
C GLY A 169 7.61 -15.31 -11.01
N ARG A 170 8.77 -15.64 -10.42
CA ARG A 170 8.94 -16.84 -9.59
C ARG A 170 9.78 -16.63 -8.34
N VAL A 171 10.89 -15.91 -8.43
CA VAL A 171 11.87 -15.80 -7.36
C VAL A 171 11.57 -14.59 -6.49
N ALA A 172 11.33 -14.83 -5.20
CA ALA A 172 11.06 -13.78 -4.23
C ALA A 172 12.36 -13.15 -3.72
N VAL A 173 12.41 -11.82 -3.72
CA VAL A 173 13.57 -11.00 -3.33
C VAL A 173 13.15 -9.90 -2.37
N THR A 174 14.06 -9.43 -1.53
CA THR A 174 13.82 -8.23 -0.68
C THR A 174 13.98 -6.95 -1.50
N SER A 175 13.51 -5.80 -1.00
CA SER A 175 13.69 -4.52 -1.69
C SER A 175 15.17 -4.18 -1.87
N ALA A 176 16.02 -4.49 -0.89
CA ALA A 176 17.47 -4.30 -0.97
C ALA A 176 18.11 -5.18 -2.07
N GLU A 177 17.71 -6.45 -2.16
CA GLU A 177 18.19 -7.36 -3.22
C GLU A 177 17.72 -6.88 -4.61
N ALA A 178 16.45 -6.48 -4.72
CA ALA A 178 15.90 -5.92 -5.96
C ALA A 178 16.62 -4.63 -6.37
N HIS A 179 16.84 -3.70 -5.44
CA HIS A 179 17.56 -2.46 -5.67
C HIS A 179 19.01 -2.72 -6.10
N ALA A 180 19.72 -3.66 -5.46
CA ALA A 180 21.07 -4.04 -5.87
C ALA A 180 21.13 -4.59 -7.31
N MET A 181 20.14 -5.40 -7.71
CA MET A 181 20.05 -5.92 -9.08
C MET A 181 19.66 -4.83 -10.09
N LEU A 182 18.72 -3.95 -9.75
CA LEU A 182 18.27 -2.84 -10.61
C LEU A 182 19.38 -1.81 -10.85
N SER A 183 20.07 -1.38 -9.79
CA SER A 183 21.19 -0.44 -9.84
C SER A 183 22.49 -1.04 -10.35
N LYS A 184 22.54 -2.37 -10.56
CA LYS A 184 23.76 -3.13 -10.92
C LYS A 184 24.93 -2.83 -9.98
N SER A 185 24.64 -2.68 -8.69
CA SER A 185 25.65 -2.36 -7.68
C SER A 185 26.70 -3.49 -7.55
N ARG A 186 27.87 -3.18 -6.99
CA ARG A 186 28.96 -4.15 -6.85
C ARG A 186 28.47 -5.42 -6.13
N GLY A 187 28.60 -6.58 -6.80
CA GLY A 187 28.18 -7.89 -6.26
C GLY A 187 26.77 -8.35 -6.66
N TRP A 188 26.04 -7.58 -7.49
CA TRP A 188 24.67 -7.92 -7.90
C TRP A 188 24.54 -9.31 -8.57
N LEU A 189 25.54 -9.74 -9.35
CA LEU A 189 25.56 -11.07 -9.98
C LEU A 189 25.54 -12.21 -8.95
N GLY A 190 26.27 -12.05 -7.84
CA GLY A 190 26.29 -13.02 -6.76
C GLY A 190 24.96 -13.09 -6.01
N VAL A 191 24.30 -11.94 -5.82
CA VAL A 191 22.93 -11.88 -5.28
C VAL A 191 21.97 -12.64 -6.18
N ALA A 192 21.98 -12.35 -7.49
CA ALA A 192 21.12 -13.03 -8.45
C ALA A 192 21.38 -14.55 -8.46
N ALA A 193 22.63 -14.99 -8.64
CA ALA A 193 22.98 -16.41 -8.67
C ALA A 193 22.52 -17.17 -7.41
N ARG A 194 22.71 -16.57 -6.22
CA ARG A 194 22.25 -17.14 -4.95
C ARG A 194 20.73 -17.26 -4.88
N GLN A 195 19.98 -16.22 -5.27
CA GLN A 195 18.52 -16.26 -5.18
C GLN A 195 17.90 -17.24 -6.18
N PHE A 196 18.41 -17.30 -7.40
CA PHE A 196 18.00 -18.30 -8.39
C PHE A 196 18.39 -19.71 -7.97
N GLY A 197 19.63 -19.91 -7.49
CA GLY A 197 20.10 -21.20 -7.00
C GLY A 197 19.23 -21.73 -5.86
N ARG A 198 18.97 -20.90 -4.84
CA ARG A 198 18.06 -21.23 -3.73
C ARG A 198 16.68 -21.67 -4.23
N TYR A 199 16.10 -20.93 -5.18
CA TYR A 199 14.77 -21.24 -5.70
C TYR A 199 14.74 -22.58 -6.47
N TRP A 200 15.69 -22.79 -7.39
CA TRP A 200 15.66 -23.95 -8.30
C TRP A 200 16.15 -25.24 -7.64
N LEU A 201 17.07 -25.14 -6.67
CA LEU A 201 17.61 -26.30 -5.96
C LEU A 201 16.69 -26.79 -4.83
N ASP A 202 15.61 -26.08 -4.50
CA ASP A 202 14.61 -26.52 -3.53
C ASP A 202 13.64 -27.56 -4.11
N LEU A 203 14.18 -28.67 -4.58
CA LEU A 203 13.46 -29.70 -5.35
C LEU A 203 12.25 -30.25 -4.59
N GLY A 204 12.36 -30.42 -3.26
CA GLY A 204 11.26 -30.87 -2.42
C GLY A 204 10.08 -29.91 -2.43
N TRP A 205 10.34 -28.60 -2.31
CA TRP A 205 9.30 -27.59 -2.41
C TRP A 205 8.78 -27.40 -3.84
N ARG A 206 9.64 -27.54 -4.86
CA ARG A 206 9.25 -27.46 -6.29
C ARG A 206 8.31 -28.59 -6.74
N ARG A 207 8.37 -29.75 -6.08
CA ARG A 207 7.41 -30.85 -6.31
C ARG A 207 6.00 -30.52 -5.80
N ARG A 208 5.87 -29.61 -4.83
CA ARG A 208 4.58 -29.23 -4.24
C ARG A 208 3.94 -28.04 -4.94
N THR A 209 4.73 -27.03 -5.30
CA THR A 209 4.23 -25.79 -5.89
C THR A 209 5.34 -25.06 -6.65
N THR A 210 4.95 -24.12 -7.53
CA THR A 210 5.86 -23.18 -8.19
C THR A 210 6.06 -21.89 -7.38
N ARG A 211 5.26 -21.64 -6.33
CA ARG A 211 5.41 -20.48 -5.43
C ARG A 211 6.62 -20.63 -4.53
N ASP A 212 7.49 -19.63 -4.49
CA ASP A 212 8.64 -19.61 -3.59
C ASP A 212 8.19 -19.66 -2.11
N ARG A 213 8.78 -20.53 -1.28
CA ARG A 213 8.50 -20.51 0.17
C ARG A 213 9.22 -19.39 0.89
N ARG A 214 10.30 -18.83 0.32
CA ARG A 214 10.92 -17.64 0.92
C ARG A 214 9.98 -16.46 0.67
N LEU A 215 9.15 -16.18 1.65
CA LEU A 215 8.25 -15.05 1.60
C LEU A 215 9.06 -13.78 1.87
N THR A 216 8.93 -12.78 1.00
CA THR A 216 9.54 -11.46 1.15
C THR A 216 8.46 -10.40 1.11
N LEU A 217 8.82 -9.16 1.45
CA LEU A 217 7.93 -8.00 1.35
C LEU A 217 6.62 -8.22 2.12
N GLY A 218 5.48 -7.80 1.56
CA GLY A 218 4.17 -7.96 2.16
C GLY A 218 3.79 -9.41 2.47
N ASN A 219 4.28 -10.36 1.67
CA ASN A 219 4.04 -11.78 1.89
C ASN A 219 4.79 -12.27 3.15
N SER A 220 5.98 -11.74 3.44
CA SER A 220 6.71 -12.06 4.68
C SER A 220 5.93 -11.58 5.91
N LEU A 221 5.48 -10.31 5.88
CA LEU A 221 4.71 -9.71 6.96
C LEU A 221 3.42 -10.50 7.26
N VAL A 222 2.60 -10.72 6.22
CA VAL A 222 1.33 -11.44 6.38
C VAL A 222 1.56 -12.91 6.75
N GLY A 223 2.58 -13.55 6.18
CA GLY A 223 2.94 -14.93 6.53
C GLY A 223 3.33 -15.06 8.01
N GLY A 224 4.20 -14.19 8.50
CA GLY A 224 4.63 -14.20 9.91
C GLY A 224 3.49 -13.87 10.88
N LEU A 225 2.58 -12.95 10.52
CA LEU A 225 1.38 -12.65 11.31
C LEU A 225 0.39 -13.82 11.31
N ARG A 226 0.14 -14.46 10.16
CA ARG A 226 -0.74 -15.64 10.11
C ARG A 226 -0.17 -16.79 10.96
N HIS A 227 1.14 -17.02 10.89
CA HIS A 227 1.81 -18.00 11.74
C HIS A 227 1.60 -17.69 13.23
N ALA A 228 1.71 -16.42 13.63
CA ALA A 228 1.44 -15.98 15.00
C ALA A 228 -0.02 -16.19 15.44
N MET A 229 -0.99 -16.01 14.54
CA MET A 229 -2.40 -16.33 14.80
C MET A 229 -2.62 -17.84 14.99
N MET A 230 -1.99 -18.67 14.15
CA MET A 230 -2.08 -20.13 14.25
C MET A 230 -1.52 -20.63 15.59
N ALA A 231 -0.39 -20.10 16.03
CA ALA A 231 0.21 -20.42 17.33
C ALA A 231 -0.69 -20.07 18.53
N ARG A 232 -1.65 -19.14 18.34
CA ARG A 232 -2.64 -18.72 19.36
C ARG A 232 -4.01 -19.38 19.19
N GLY A 233 -4.17 -20.26 18.20
CA GLY A 233 -5.46 -20.89 17.90
C GLY A 233 -6.54 -19.91 17.41
N ILE A 234 -6.16 -18.74 16.87
CA ILE A 234 -7.13 -17.73 16.43
C ILE A 234 -7.79 -18.17 15.12
N PRO A 235 -9.12 -18.38 15.09
CA PRO A 235 -9.83 -18.71 13.86
C PRO A 235 -9.80 -17.56 12.85
N LEU A 236 -9.52 -17.93 11.60
CA LEU A 236 -9.63 -17.07 10.42
C LEU A 236 -10.70 -17.66 9.50
N TRP A 237 -11.81 -16.96 9.35
CA TRP A 237 -12.92 -17.37 8.48
C TRP A 237 -12.78 -16.67 7.14
N LEU A 238 -12.29 -17.42 6.14
CA LEU A 238 -12.30 -17.02 4.74
C LEU A 238 -13.72 -17.07 4.17
N ASP A 239 -13.91 -16.47 2.99
CA ASP A 239 -15.20 -16.41 2.29
C ASP A 239 -16.34 -15.92 3.21
N THR A 240 -16.02 -14.96 4.09
CA THR A 240 -16.90 -14.41 5.11
C THR A 240 -16.97 -12.89 4.98
N ALA A 241 -17.97 -12.40 4.24
CA ALA A 241 -18.16 -10.98 3.94
C ALA A 241 -19.00 -10.30 5.04
N LEU A 242 -18.55 -9.16 5.57
CA LEU A 242 -19.39 -8.30 6.42
C LEU A 242 -20.59 -7.78 5.62
N GLU A 243 -21.79 -7.84 6.20
CA GLU A 243 -23.00 -7.24 5.64
C GLU A 243 -23.44 -6.03 6.45
N ASP A 244 -23.52 -6.17 7.77
CA ASP A 244 -23.89 -5.07 8.66
C ASP A 244 -23.36 -5.22 10.10
N LEU A 245 -23.47 -4.14 10.87
CA LEU A 245 -23.19 -4.16 12.31
C LEU A 245 -24.43 -4.57 13.09
N LEU A 246 -24.24 -5.29 14.19
CA LEU A 246 -25.28 -5.54 15.18
C LEU A 246 -25.22 -4.42 16.21
N VAL A 247 -26.32 -3.69 16.36
CA VAL A 247 -26.42 -2.55 17.26
C VAL A 247 -27.56 -2.80 18.24
N GLU A 248 -27.28 -2.62 19.53
CA GLU A 248 -28.26 -2.71 20.60
C GLU A 248 -28.36 -1.37 21.32
N GLU A 249 -29.59 -0.98 21.66
CA GLU A 249 -29.87 0.23 22.43
C GLU A 249 -30.13 -0.15 23.88
N HIS A 250 -29.32 0.38 24.81
CA HIS A 250 -29.54 0.27 26.25
C HIS A 250 -29.56 1.65 26.88
N GLY A 251 -30.66 2.00 27.55
CA GLY A 251 -30.77 3.27 28.30
C GLY A 251 -30.60 4.54 27.47
N GLY A 252 -30.87 4.49 26.16
CA GLY A 252 -30.69 5.61 25.22
C GLY A 252 -29.30 5.71 24.58
N ALA A 253 -28.39 4.76 24.87
CA ALA A 253 -27.08 4.66 24.21
C ALA A 253 -27.00 3.42 23.31
N ALA A 254 -26.63 3.63 22.04
CA ALA A 254 -26.41 2.55 21.07
C ALA A 254 -24.98 2.00 21.18
N ARG A 255 -24.85 0.67 21.31
CA ARG A 255 -23.59 -0.08 21.35
C ARG A 255 -23.54 -1.10 20.21
N VAL A 256 -22.39 -1.22 19.55
CA VAL A 256 -22.13 -2.30 18.60
C VAL A 256 -21.80 -3.58 19.37
N THR A 257 -22.61 -4.62 19.17
CA THR A 257 -22.51 -5.92 19.89
C THR A 257 -22.08 -7.07 18.99
N GLY A 258 -21.72 -6.79 17.73
CA GLY A 258 -21.24 -7.80 16.79
C GLY A 258 -21.47 -7.44 15.33
N VAL A 259 -21.49 -8.46 14.48
CA VAL A 259 -21.67 -8.30 13.03
C VAL A 259 -22.65 -9.33 12.44
N LEU A 260 -23.35 -8.91 11.40
CA LEU A 260 -23.97 -9.81 10.43
C LEU A 260 -22.99 -10.00 9.27
N ALA A 261 -22.74 -11.25 8.90
CA ALA A 261 -21.87 -11.58 7.78
C ALA A 261 -22.47 -12.69 6.91
N ARG A 262 -21.89 -12.89 5.73
CA ARG A 262 -22.21 -14.00 4.83
C ARG A 262 -20.99 -14.89 4.67
N ARG A 263 -21.06 -16.10 5.20
CA ARG A 263 -20.00 -17.11 5.16
C ARG A 263 -20.38 -18.24 4.22
N ASN A 264 -19.55 -18.50 3.21
CA ASN A 264 -19.83 -19.52 2.19
C ASN A 264 -21.23 -19.36 1.56
N GLY A 265 -21.68 -18.11 1.36
CA GLY A 265 -22.99 -17.79 0.83
C GLY A 265 -24.15 -17.77 1.83
N ALA A 266 -23.98 -18.31 3.05
CA ALA A 266 -25.01 -18.36 4.08
C ALA A 266 -24.87 -17.22 5.10
N PRO A 267 -25.97 -16.65 5.61
CA PRO A 267 -25.92 -15.65 6.67
C PRO A 267 -25.42 -16.25 7.99
N VAL A 268 -24.56 -15.53 8.69
CA VAL A 268 -23.98 -15.86 9.99
C VAL A 268 -24.07 -14.62 10.91
N ARG A 269 -24.55 -14.83 12.13
CA ARG A 269 -24.56 -13.79 13.17
C ARG A 269 -23.38 -14.05 14.11
N ILE A 270 -22.58 -13.02 14.38
CA ILE A 270 -21.39 -13.15 15.22
C ILE A 270 -21.43 -12.07 16.29
N GLU A 271 -21.52 -12.47 17.54
CA GLU A 271 -21.55 -11.57 18.69
C GLU A 271 -20.12 -11.27 19.16
N ALA A 272 -19.92 -10.01 19.53
CA ALA A 272 -18.66 -9.44 20.00
C ALA A 272 -18.87 -8.83 21.38
N LEU A 273 -18.48 -9.55 22.44
CA LEU A 273 -18.76 -9.15 23.83
C LEU A 273 -18.05 -7.83 24.18
N CYS A 274 -16.80 -7.69 23.76
CA CYS A 274 -16.00 -6.49 23.99
C CYS A 274 -16.16 -5.46 22.86
N GLY A 275 -16.15 -5.89 21.60
CA GLY A 275 -16.39 -5.02 20.44
C GLY A 275 -15.83 -5.51 19.11
N VAL A 276 -16.03 -4.69 18.07
CA VAL A 276 -15.67 -4.98 16.68
C VAL A 276 -14.56 -4.05 16.21
N ILE A 277 -13.52 -4.62 15.59
CA ILE A 277 -12.45 -3.88 14.91
C ILE A 277 -12.62 -4.01 13.40
N LEU A 278 -12.94 -2.90 12.73
CA LEU A 278 -13.01 -2.81 11.27
C LEU A 278 -11.62 -2.52 10.68
N ALA A 279 -11.07 -3.51 9.97
CA ALA A 279 -9.77 -3.47 9.29
C ALA A 279 -9.91 -3.96 7.83
N ALA A 280 -11.06 -3.67 7.20
CA ALA A 280 -11.55 -4.27 5.96
C ALA A 280 -11.10 -3.54 4.68
N GLY A 281 -10.03 -2.74 4.77
CA GLY A 281 -9.58 -1.91 3.64
C GLY A 281 -10.52 -0.72 3.36
N GLY A 282 -10.27 -0.07 2.22
CA GLY A 282 -11.01 1.10 1.78
C GLY A 282 -12.12 0.76 0.78
N PHE A 283 -12.42 1.72 -0.10
CA PHE A 283 -13.45 1.61 -1.14
C PHE A 283 -12.88 1.72 -2.57
N GLU A 284 -11.56 1.55 -2.74
CA GLU A 284 -10.87 1.71 -4.02
C GLU A 284 -11.41 0.80 -5.14
N ARG A 285 -12.09 -0.30 -4.81
CA ARG A 285 -12.70 -1.22 -5.78
C ARG A 285 -14.21 -1.04 -5.95
N ASN A 286 -14.81 0.00 -5.36
CA ASN A 286 -16.23 0.32 -5.48
C ASN A 286 -16.43 1.54 -6.39
N GLN A 287 -16.83 1.32 -7.65
CA GLN A 287 -17.00 2.39 -8.63
C GLN A 287 -18.02 3.45 -8.17
N ALA A 288 -19.13 3.06 -7.55
CA ALA A 288 -20.14 4.00 -7.09
C ALA A 288 -19.60 4.94 -5.99
N MET A 289 -18.89 4.40 -5.01
CA MET A 289 -18.25 5.24 -3.97
C MET A 289 -17.13 6.11 -4.56
N ARG A 290 -16.38 5.62 -5.56
CA ARG A 290 -15.38 6.44 -6.27
C ARG A 290 -16.03 7.62 -6.97
N GLU A 291 -17.13 7.42 -7.68
CA GLU A 291 -17.87 8.50 -8.37
C GLU A 291 -18.50 9.49 -7.40
N GLN A 292 -18.88 9.03 -6.22
CA GLN A 292 -19.44 9.87 -5.16
C GLN A 292 -18.36 10.75 -4.51
N TYR A 293 -17.18 10.21 -4.21
CA TYR A 293 -16.21 10.87 -3.34
C TYR A 293 -14.92 11.34 -4.02
N LEU A 294 -14.42 10.63 -5.04
CA LEU A 294 -13.10 10.88 -5.63
C LEU A 294 -13.17 11.86 -6.82
N PRO A 295 -12.05 12.52 -7.15
CA PRO A 295 -11.92 13.32 -8.36
C PRO A 295 -12.29 12.51 -9.62
N ARG A 296 -12.85 13.19 -10.63
CA ARG A 296 -13.26 12.59 -11.90
C ARG A 296 -12.29 12.98 -13.02
N PRO A 297 -12.05 12.10 -14.01
CA PRO A 297 -12.57 10.73 -14.12
C PRO A 297 -11.88 9.77 -13.15
N SER A 298 -12.58 8.72 -12.71
CA SER A 298 -12.02 7.68 -11.82
C SER A 298 -12.58 6.32 -12.18
N ARG A 299 -11.73 5.28 -12.18
CA ARG A 299 -12.14 3.89 -12.44
C ARG A 299 -11.58 2.95 -11.39
N ALA A 300 -12.42 2.08 -10.84
CA ALA A 300 -12.02 1.04 -9.88
C ALA A 300 -10.93 0.12 -10.46
N GLU A 301 -10.95 -0.10 -11.77
CA GLU A 301 -9.94 -0.88 -12.51
C GLU A 301 -8.53 -0.31 -12.38
N TRP A 302 -8.37 1.02 -12.21
CA TRP A 302 -7.06 1.66 -12.12
C TRP A 302 -6.33 1.37 -10.81
N SER A 303 -7.01 0.83 -9.80
CA SER A 303 -6.38 0.48 -8.54
C SER A 303 -5.40 -0.69 -8.69
N ALA A 304 -4.27 -0.60 -8.00
CA ALA A 304 -3.25 -1.64 -7.91
C ALA A 304 -3.47 -2.60 -6.72
N THR A 305 -4.62 -2.48 -6.04
CA THR A 305 -5.05 -3.34 -4.92
C THR A 305 -5.76 -4.60 -5.39
N PRO A 306 -5.91 -5.66 -4.59
CA PRO A 306 -6.80 -6.78 -4.92
C PRO A 306 -8.27 -6.34 -5.06
N PRO A 307 -9.16 -7.11 -5.71
CA PRO A 307 -10.49 -6.66 -6.13
C PRO A 307 -11.55 -6.57 -5.00
N HIS A 308 -11.20 -6.80 -3.73
CA HIS A 308 -12.21 -7.05 -2.67
C HIS A 308 -12.51 -5.85 -1.75
N ASN A 309 -11.73 -4.76 -1.83
CA ASN A 309 -11.89 -3.59 -0.95
C ASN A 309 -12.99 -2.66 -1.50
N THR A 310 -14.24 -2.93 -1.12
CA THR A 310 -15.44 -2.27 -1.67
C THR A 310 -16.12 -1.29 -0.70
N GLY A 311 -15.50 -0.97 0.43
CA GLY A 311 -16.03 0.00 1.40
C GLY A 311 -17.09 -0.55 2.36
N ASP A 312 -17.28 -1.88 2.41
CA ASP A 312 -18.38 -2.51 3.17
C ASP A 312 -18.39 -2.11 4.66
N GLY A 313 -17.21 -2.12 5.31
CA GLY A 313 -17.07 -1.69 6.70
C GLY A 313 -17.33 -0.19 6.91
N ILE A 314 -16.96 0.65 5.94
CA ILE A 314 -17.24 2.09 5.98
C ILE A 314 -18.75 2.32 5.90
N GLN A 315 -19.43 1.66 4.96
CA GLN A 315 -20.88 1.80 4.78
C GLN A 315 -21.67 1.25 5.97
N ALA A 316 -21.27 0.12 6.54
CA ALA A 316 -21.91 -0.46 7.72
C ALA A 316 -21.80 0.46 8.95
N ALA A 317 -20.61 1.01 9.20
CA ALA A 317 -20.43 1.95 10.30
C ALA A 317 -21.13 3.31 10.04
N GLN A 318 -21.18 3.78 8.79
CA GLN A 318 -21.93 4.99 8.44
C GLN A 318 -23.43 4.83 8.72
N ARG A 319 -24.02 3.67 8.41
CA ARG A 319 -25.41 3.35 8.80
C ARG A 319 -25.62 3.37 10.31
N ALA A 320 -24.60 3.03 11.09
CA ALA A 320 -24.60 3.13 12.55
C ALA A 320 -24.29 4.54 13.09
N GLY A 321 -24.22 5.56 12.22
CA GLY A 321 -24.04 6.97 12.60
C GLY A 321 -22.58 7.45 12.67
N ALA A 322 -21.64 6.69 12.09
CA ALA A 322 -20.24 7.10 12.05
C ALA A 322 -20.00 8.27 11.09
N ALA A 323 -19.17 9.23 11.52
CA ALA A 323 -18.65 10.30 10.69
C ALA A 323 -17.59 9.79 9.71
N LEU A 324 -17.46 10.48 8.59
CA LEU A 324 -16.47 10.19 7.55
C LEU A 324 -15.50 11.35 7.37
N GLU A 325 -14.24 11.03 7.14
CA GLU A 325 -13.19 12.01 6.88
C GLU A 325 -12.33 11.60 5.67
N LEU A 326 -11.74 12.61 5.00
CA LEU A 326 -10.77 12.43 3.91
C LEU A 326 -11.28 11.61 2.70
N MET A 327 -12.60 11.49 2.52
CA MET A 327 -13.22 10.64 1.49
C MET A 327 -12.76 10.95 0.06
N SER A 328 -12.32 12.17 -0.24
CA SER A 328 -11.78 12.56 -1.55
C SER A 328 -10.32 12.16 -1.80
N HIS A 329 -9.66 11.50 -0.85
CA HIS A 329 -8.23 11.18 -0.92
C HIS A 329 -7.97 9.69 -1.13
N VAL A 330 -6.90 9.43 -1.88
CA VAL A 330 -6.33 8.10 -2.12
C VAL A 330 -4.87 8.07 -1.71
N TRP A 331 -4.35 6.87 -1.47
CA TRP A 331 -2.92 6.61 -1.58
C TRP A 331 -2.58 6.52 -3.07
N GLY A 332 -2.55 7.67 -3.73
CA GLY A 332 -2.45 7.77 -5.19
C GLY A 332 -1.11 7.24 -5.70
N ALA A 333 -1.14 6.42 -6.75
CA ALA A 333 0.06 5.94 -7.42
C ALA A 333 -0.23 5.78 -8.93
N PRO A 334 0.68 6.22 -9.81
CA PRO A 334 0.51 5.99 -11.25
C PRO A 334 0.53 4.49 -11.53
N THR A 335 -0.36 4.05 -12.43
CA THR A 335 -0.50 2.62 -12.74
C THR A 335 -0.54 2.33 -14.24
N VAL A 336 -0.19 1.10 -14.60
CA VAL A 336 -0.29 0.56 -15.96
C VAL A 336 -1.18 -0.67 -15.99
N LYS A 337 -2.02 -0.72 -17.02
CA LYS A 337 -2.85 -1.89 -17.31
C LYS A 337 -1.98 -3.01 -17.86
N VAL A 338 -2.17 -4.21 -17.31
CA VAL A 338 -1.59 -5.45 -17.85
C VAL A 338 -2.74 -6.41 -18.13
N SER A 339 -2.88 -6.81 -19.39
CA SER A 339 -3.98 -7.68 -19.82
C SER A 339 -3.92 -9.03 -19.11
N GLY A 340 -5.04 -9.45 -18.52
CA GLY A 340 -5.15 -10.74 -17.81
C GLY A 340 -4.71 -10.73 -16.34
N GLU A 341 -4.22 -9.62 -15.80
CA GLU A 341 -3.97 -9.49 -14.36
C GLU A 341 -5.21 -8.99 -13.60
N GLU A 342 -5.41 -9.45 -12.36
CA GLU A 342 -6.56 -9.07 -11.52
C GLU A 342 -6.59 -7.56 -11.14
N LYS A 343 -5.48 -6.87 -11.33
CA LYS A 343 -5.25 -5.49 -10.91
C LYS A 343 -4.16 -4.83 -11.76
N GLN A 344 -4.15 -3.51 -11.81
CA GLN A 344 -3.07 -2.78 -12.48
C GLN A 344 -1.76 -2.88 -11.69
N ARG A 345 -0.64 -2.64 -12.38
CA ARG A 345 0.67 -2.55 -11.73
C ARG A 345 0.97 -1.09 -11.44
N ALA A 346 1.35 -0.79 -10.20
CA ALA A 346 1.84 0.54 -9.85
C ALA A 346 3.27 0.75 -10.37
N ILE A 347 3.55 1.97 -10.85
CA ILE A 347 4.87 2.42 -11.27
C ILE A 347 5.46 3.28 -10.16
N PHE A 348 6.59 2.85 -9.60
CA PHE A 348 7.25 3.57 -8.50
C PHE A 348 8.61 4.10 -8.90
N VAL A 349 9.38 3.31 -9.64
CA VAL A 349 10.81 3.49 -9.89
C VAL A 349 11.05 4.17 -11.24
N GLU A 350 10.31 3.74 -12.24
CA GLU A 350 10.65 3.91 -13.65
C GLU A 350 10.64 5.38 -14.09
N ARG A 351 9.73 6.15 -13.49
CA ARG A 351 9.56 7.60 -13.67
C ARG A 351 10.71 8.45 -13.11
N ALA A 352 11.44 7.93 -12.12
CA ALA A 352 12.62 8.59 -11.55
C ALA A 352 13.90 8.33 -12.38
N LEU A 353 13.92 7.28 -13.21
CA LEU A 353 15.07 6.94 -14.03
C LEU A 353 15.35 8.02 -15.10
N PRO A 354 16.62 8.19 -15.51
CA PRO A 354 17.01 9.19 -16.49
C PRO A 354 16.63 8.78 -17.92
N GLY A 355 16.34 9.76 -18.78
CA GLY A 355 16.00 9.51 -20.19
C GLY A 355 14.50 9.21 -20.41
N CYS A 356 13.64 9.66 -19.50
CA CYS A 356 12.19 9.62 -19.63
C CYS A 356 11.54 10.89 -19.10
N ILE A 357 10.35 11.19 -19.65
CA ILE A 357 9.45 12.27 -19.22
C ILE A 357 8.03 11.72 -19.09
N VAL A 358 7.17 12.40 -18.34
CA VAL A 358 5.72 12.15 -18.36
C VAL A 358 4.99 13.40 -18.80
N VAL A 359 4.12 13.26 -19.80
CA VAL A 359 3.40 14.38 -20.42
C VAL A 359 1.90 14.16 -20.44
N ASN A 360 1.16 15.26 -20.47
CA ASN A 360 -0.28 15.27 -20.72
C ASN A 360 -0.61 15.20 -22.23
N GLY A 361 -1.89 15.23 -22.60
CA GLY A 361 -2.34 15.22 -23.99
C GLY A 361 -1.90 16.43 -24.83
N ARG A 362 -1.45 17.53 -24.20
CA ARG A 362 -0.82 18.68 -24.88
C ARG A 362 0.70 18.52 -25.03
N GLY A 363 1.25 17.36 -24.70
CA GLY A 363 2.68 17.07 -24.80
C GLY A 363 3.54 17.82 -23.78
N ARG A 364 2.94 18.31 -22.68
CA ARG A 364 3.63 19.10 -21.65
C ARG A 364 3.80 18.29 -20.38
N ARG A 365 4.96 18.44 -19.73
CA ARG A 365 5.17 18.01 -18.35
C ARG A 365 4.32 18.86 -17.40
N PHE A 366 3.92 18.29 -16.27
CA PHE A 366 3.06 18.94 -15.27
C PHE A 366 3.50 18.69 -13.83
N VAL A 367 4.53 17.86 -13.62
CA VAL A 367 5.05 17.48 -12.31
C VAL A 367 6.49 16.99 -12.44
N ASN A 368 7.24 17.05 -11.34
CA ASN A 368 8.49 16.30 -11.20
C ASN A 368 8.19 14.80 -11.23
N GLU A 369 8.67 14.10 -12.26
CA GLU A 369 8.41 12.67 -12.43
C GLU A 369 9.07 11.77 -11.39
N ALA A 370 10.05 12.27 -10.63
CA ALA A 370 10.70 11.56 -9.53
C ALA A 370 10.06 11.84 -8.15
N ALA A 371 9.15 12.82 -8.04
CA ALA A 371 8.48 13.20 -6.79
C ALA A 371 7.75 12.02 -6.13
N PRO A 372 7.35 12.08 -4.85
CA PRO A 372 6.56 11.00 -4.24
C PRO A 372 5.31 10.62 -5.06
N TYR A 373 4.99 9.33 -5.17
CA TYR A 373 3.85 8.87 -5.99
C TYR A 373 2.51 9.45 -5.50
N SER A 374 2.41 9.75 -4.20
CA SER A 374 1.28 10.43 -3.58
C SER A 374 1.10 11.88 -4.03
N GLU A 375 2.13 12.53 -4.59
CA GLU A 375 2.02 13.87 -5.21
C GLU A 375 1.72 13.78 -6.70
N PHE A 376 2.15 12.69 -7.34
CA PHE A 376 2.03 12.50 -8.77
C PHE A 376 0.57 12.44 -9.24
N VAL A 377 -0.26 11.60 -8.60
CA VAL A 377 -1.67 11.44 -8.98
C VAL A 377 -2.49 12.71 -8.69
N PRO A 378 -2.36 13.39 -7.54
CA PRO A 378 -2.95 14.71 -7.36
C PRO A 378 -2.50 15.73 -8.41
N ALA A 379 -1.23 15.72 -8.82
CA ALA A 379 -0.76 16.58 -9.91
C ALA A 379 -1.43 16.26 -11.26
N MET A 380 -1.68 14.98 -11.56
CA MET A 380 -2.46 14.59 -12.75
C MET A 380 -3.86 15.19 -12.73
N TYR A 381 -4.57 15.12 -11.58
CA TYR A 381 -5.91 15.69 -11.47
C TYR A 381 -5.89 17.22 -11.50
N ARG A 382 -4.96 17.88 -10.81
CA ARG A 382 -4.81 19.35 -10.86
C ARG A 382 -4.54 19.85 -12.29
N ASP A 383 -3.68 19.18 -13.05
CA ASP A 383 -3.46 19.53 -14.44
C ASP A 383 -4.69 19.18 -15.30
N HIS A 384 -5.35 18.05 -15.04
CA HIS A 384 -6.55 17.66 -15.79
C HIS A 384 -7.72 18.63 -15.62
N GLU A 385 -7.92 19.18 -14.42
CA GLU A 385 -8.90 20.25 -14.19
C GLU A 385 -8.60 21.50 -15.03
N GLN A 386 -7.33 21.80 -15.28
CA GLN A 386 -6.91 22.97 -16.07
C GLN A 386 -6.90 22.69 -17.58
N THR A 387 -6.53 21.48 -18.00
CA THR A 387 -6.21 21.17 -19.40
C THR A 387 -7.19 20.21 -20.07
N GLY A 388 -7.94 19.43 -19.29
CA GLY A 388 -8.80 18.35 -19.74
C GLY A 388 -8.06 17.11 -20.25
N CYS A 389 -6.72 17.03 -20.12
CA CYS A 389 -5.93 16.06 -20.88
C CYS A 389 -4.82 15.32 -20.10
N SER A 390 -4.84 15.32 -18.76
CA SER A 390 -3.84 14.63 -17.91
C SER A 390 -4.27 13.30 -17.28
N VAL A 391 -5.49 12.82 -17.53
CA VAL A 391 -5.97 11.51 -17.07
C VAL A 391 -6.56 10.78 -18.28
N PRO A 392 -5.76 9.93 -18.99
CA PRO A 392 -4.42 9.47 -18.63
C PRO A 392 -3.30 10.49 -18.94
N ALA A 393 -2.11 10.20 -18.42
CA ALA A 393 -0.85 10.79 -18.86
C ALA A 393 0.00 9.75 -19.63
N TRP A 394 1.10 10.18 -20.25
CA TRP A 394 1.96 9.32 -21.05
C TRP A 394 3.43 9.45 -20.65
N MET A 395 4.04 8.33 -20.25
CA MET A 395 5.48 8.24 -20.07
C MET A 395 6.14 8.04 -21.43
N VAL A 396 7.08 8.91 -21.80
CA VAL A 396 7.78 8.90 -23.09
C VAL A 396 9.28 8.74 -22.88
N PHE A 397 9.91 7.86 -23.66
CA PHE A 397 11.34 7.58 -23.63
C PHE A 397 11.85 7.03 -24.97
N ASP A 398 13.17 6.86 -25.09
CA ASP A 398 13.82 6.46 -26.34
C ASP A 398 14.46 5.05 -26.28
N ALA A 399 15.12 4.64 -27.37
CA ALA A 399 15.79 3.35 -27.47
C ALA A 399 16.93 3.16 -26.45
N THR A 400 17.53 4.25 -25.97
CA THR A 400 18.59 4.20 -24.94
C THR A 400 18.00 3.81 -23.60
N PHE A 401 16.90 4.47 -23.19
CA PHE A 401 16.16 4.08 -21.98
C PHE A 401 15.69 2.63 -22.08
N ARG A 402 15.04 2.29 -23.20
CA ARG A 402 14.48 0.96 -23.46
C ARG A 402 15.51 -0.15 -23.32
N LEU A 403 16.74 0.07 -23.77
CA LEU A 403 17.83 -0.91 -23.70
C LEU A 403 18.32 -1.14 -22.26
N LYS A 404 18.35 -0.08 -21.45
CA LYS A 404 19.00 -0.04 -20.14
C LYS A 404 18.06 -0.38 -18.98
N TYR A 405 16.81 0.06 -19.04
CA TYR A 405 15.92 0.12 -17.89
C TYR A 405 14.60 -0.64 -18.10
N PRO A 406 13.98 -1.12 -17.01
CA PRO A 406 12.62 -1.67 -17.07
C PRO A 406 11.58 -0.54 -17.22
N CYS A 407 10.41 -0.90 -17.73
CA CYS A 407 9.23 -0.03 -17.73
C CYS A 407 7.98 -0.87 -17.41
N GLY A 408 7.43 -0.71 -16.20
CA GLY A 408 6.30 -1.51 -15.73
C GLY A 408 6.61 -3.01 -15.78
N PRO A 409 5.83 -3.82 -16.52
CA PRO A 409 6.08 -5.26 -16.64
C PRO A 409 7.24 -5.63 -17.58
N ILE A 410 7.80 -4.67 -18.32
CA ILE A 410 8.77 -4.92 -19.39
C ILE A 410 10.19 -4.78 -18.86
N LEU A 411 10.99 -5.85 -18.99
CA LEU A 411 12.40 -5.85 -18.61
C LEU A 411 13.26 -5.03 -19.60
N PRO A 412 14.47 -4.58 -19.21
CA PRO A 412 15.39 -3.90 -20.11
C PRO A 412 15.59 -4.65 -21.43
N GLY A 413 15.78 -3.92 -22.53
CA GLY A 413 15.90 -4.47 -23.89
C GLY A 413 17.11 -5.37 -24.06
N SER A 414 18.13 -5.15 -23.21
CA SER A 414 19.30 -6.02 -23.08
C SER A 414 18.98 -7.43 -22.56
N VAL A 415 17.85 -7.60 -21.85
CA VAL A 415 17.38 -8.88 -21.30
C VAL A 415 16.16 -9.39 -22.09
N MET A 416 15.22 -8.50 -22.39
CA MET A 416 13.99 -8.79 -23.12
C MET A 416 13.89 -7.86 -24.34
N PRO A 417 14.45 -8.25 -25.51
CA PRO A 417 14.25 -7.51 -26.75
C PRO A 417 12.77 -7.45 -27.14
N ASP A 418 12.36 -6.44 -27.91
CA ASP A 418 10.95 -6.18 -28.24
C ASP A 418 10.23 -7.39 -28.86
N ARG A 419 10.92 -8.16 -29.72
CA ARG A 419 10.37 -9.38 -30.33
C ARG A 419 10.02 -10.49 -29.33
N ARG A 420 10.49 -10.38 -28.09
CA ARG A 420 10.24 -11.33 -27.00
C ARG A 420 9.27 -10.78 -25.94
N ILE A 421 8.68 -9.61 -26.16
CA ILE A 421 7.64 -9.09 -25.26
C ILE A 421 6.44 -10.05 -25.31
N PRO A 422 6.00 -10.60 -24.17
CA PRO A 422 4.83 -11.47 -24.11
C PRO A 422 3.56 -10.75 -24.58
N ALA A 423 2.64 -11.48 -25.22
CA ALA A 423 1.38 -10.93 -25.72
C ALA A 423 0.58 -10.10 -24.67
N PRO A 424 0.50 -10.51 -23.38
CA PRO A 424 -0.16 -9.69 -22.36
C PRO A 424 0.42 -8.28 -22.12
N PHE A 425 1.67 -8.06 -22.54
CA PHE A 425 2.39 -6.79 -22.36
C PHE A 425 2.50 -5.99 -23.67
N ALA A 426 2.01 -6.52 -24.79
CA ALA A 426 2.15 -5.88 -26.10
C ALA A 426 1.48 -4.48 -26.12
N ASP A 427 0.31 -4.35 -25.51
CA ASP A 427 -0.45 -3.10 -25.46
C ASP A 427 0.11 -2.08 -24.45
N VAL A 428 1.09 -2.49 -23.62
CA VAL A 428 1.69 -1.60 -22.61
C VAL A 428 2.68 -0.63 -23.26
N LEU A 429 3.38 -1.07 -24.31
CA LEU A 429 4.50 -0.35 -24.91
C LEU A 429 4.21 0.00 -26.37
N LEU A 430 3.86 1.25 -26.61
CA LEU A 430 3.65 1.78 -27.95
C LEU A 430 4.98 2.28 -28.50
N ARG A 431 5.23 2.04 -29.79
CA ARG A 431 6.51 2.32 -30.47
C ARG A 431 6.28 3.11 -31.75
N ALA A 432 7.13 4.10 -32.02
CA ALA A 432 7.21 4.76 -33.32
C ALA A 432 8.66 5.18 -33.65
N ASP A 433 8.95 5.44 -34.92
CA ASP A 433 10.31 5.78 -35.37
C ASP A 433 10.63 7.29 -35.26
N SER A 434 9.65 8.14 -34.94
CA SER A 434 9.84 9.56 -34.63
C SER A 434 8.91 10.01 -33.49
N LEU A 435 9.28 11.09 -32.79
CA LEU A 435 8.43 11.69 -31.74
C LEU A 435 7.07 12.15 -32.29
N ASP A 436 7.07 12.69 -33.51
CA ASP A 436 5.87 13.16 -34.20
C ASP A 436 4.92 12.00 -34.55
N ALA A 437 5.46 10.86 -35.02
CA ALA A 437 4.67 9.65 -35.23
C ALA A 437 4.18 9.05 -33.91
N LEU A 438 5.01 9.07 -32.85
CA LEU A 438 4.62 8.60 -31.52
C LEU A 438 3.47 9.44 -30.94
N ALA A 439 3.58 10.77 -31.02
CA ALA A 439 2.57 11.70 -30.52
C ALA A 439 1.21 11.44 -31.19
N ARG A 440 1.18 11.32 -32.52
CA ARG A 440 -0.04 10.96 -33.26
C ARG A 440 -0.59 9.60 -32.88
N LEU A 441 0.27 8.59 -32.69
CA LEU A 441 -0.15 7.24 -32.29
C LEU A 441 -0.91 7.23 -30.96
N VAL A 442 -0.49 8.07 -30.01
CA VAL A 442 -1.04 8.08 -28.64
C VAL A 442 -1.97 9.25 -28.34
N GLY A 443 -2.25 10.10 -29.35
CA GLY A 443 -3.16 11.25 -29.23
C GLY A 443 -2.61 12.42 -28.41
N ILE A 444 -1.29 12.65 -28.46
CA ILE A 444 -0.62 13.81 -27.85
C ILE A 444 -0.35 14.88 -28.94
N ASP A 445 -0.37 16.15 -28.57
CA ASP A 445 0.10 17.25 -29.43
C ASP A 445 1.58 17.08 -29.86
N PRO A 446 1.89 16.88 -31.16
CA PRO A 446 3.25 16.64 -31.62
C PRO A 446 4.20 17.81 -31.37
N GLY A 447 3.72 19.05 -31.52
CA GLY A 447 4.51 20.26 -31.30
C GLY A 447 4.90 20.42 -29.83
N GLY A 448 3.92 20.26 -28.93
CA GLY A 448 4.16 20.25 -27.49
C GLY A 448 5.14 19.18 -27.05
N LEU A 449 5.01 17.95 -27.56
CA LEU A 449 5.93 16.87 -27.21
C LEU A 449 7.37 17.17 -27.67
N ALA A 450 7.54 17.62 -28.92
CA ALA A 450 8.86 17.96 -29.45
C ALA A 450 9.54 19.05 -28.62
N HIS A 451 8.81 20.12 -28.29
CA HIS A 451 9.32 21.20 -27.45
C HIS A 451 9.70 20.72 -26.04
N THR A 452 8.87 19.88 -25.42
CA THR A 452 9.17 19.31 -24.10
C THR A 452 10.43 18.45 -24.11
N VAL A 453 10.63 17.62 -25.15
CA VAL A 453 11.84 16.81 -25.29
C VAL A 453 13.08 17.69 -25.48
N GLU A 454 12.99 18.75 -26.31
CA GLU A 454 14.08 19.71 -26.49
C GLU A 454 14.49 20.37 -25.17
N ARG A 455 13.52 20.85 -24.39
CA ARG A 455 13.76 21.42 -23.05
C ARG A 455 14.42 20.43 -22.11
N MET A 456 13.90 19.20 -22.02
CA MET A 456 14.46 18.14 -21.17
C MET A 456 15.90 17.80 -21.57
N ASN A 457 16.21 17.78 -22.86
CA ASN A 457 17.58 17.56 -23.32
C ASN A 457 18.52 18.68 -22.89
N GLY A 458 18.04 19.93 -22.88
CA GLY A 458 18.76 21.07 -22.30
C GLY A 458 19.02 20.91 -20.79
N PHE A 459 18.01 20.44 -20.03
CA PHE A 459 18.15 20.14 -18.60
C PHE A 459 19.13 19.01 -18.33
N ALA A 460 19.07 17.93 -19.12
CA ALA A 460 19.99 16.80 -19.01
C ALA A 460 21.45 17.22 -19.23
N ALA A 461 21.72 18.14 -20.16
CA ALA A 461 23.06 18.67 -20.39
C ALA A 461 23.60 19.48 -19.20
N ARG A 462 22.74 20.25 -18.51
CA ARG A 462 23.12 21.07 -17.36
C ARG A 462 23.08 20.34 -16.01
N GLY A 463 22.25 19.31 -15.89
CA GLY A 463 21.96 18.62 -14.62
C GLY A 463 20.84 19.20 -13.79
N VAL A 464 20.15 20.22 -14.29
CA VAL A 464 19.15 20.97 -13.53
C VAL A 464 17.87 21.02 -14.32
N ASP A 465 16.81 20.47 -13.75
CA ASP A 465 15.44 20.60 -14.27
C ASP A 465 14.82 21.89 -13.73
N GLU A 466 14.91 22.96 -14.50
CA GLU A 466 14.42 24.28 -14.11
C GLU A 466 12.89 24.36 -14.04
N ASP A 467 12.17 23.40 -14.64
CA ASP A 467 10.71 23.41 -14.67
C ASP A 467 10.12 22.81 -13.38
N PHE A 468 10.67 21.68 -12.90
CA PHE A 468 10.09 20.94 -11.77
C PHE A 468 11.09 20.42 -10.74
N GLY A 469 12.40 20.60 -10.95
CA GLY A 469 13.43 20.16 -10.01
C GLY A 469 13.60 18.64 -9.88
N LYS A 470 13.38 17.88 -10.97
CA LYS A 470 13.59 16.42 -11.00
C LYS A 470 15.04 16.07 -10.67
N GLY A 471 15.24 15.31 -9.59
CA GLY A 471 16.57 14.86 -9.15
C GLY A 471 17.27 15.83 -8.20
N ASP A 472 16.58 16.84 -7.67
CA ASP A 472 17.17 17.88 -6.82
C ASP A 472 17.34 17.46 -5.35
N ASN A 473 16.84 16.28 -4.95
CA ASN A 473 16.88 15.82 -3.57
C ASN A 473 17.19 14.33 -3.44
N VAL A 474 17.45 13.88 -2.20
CA VAL A 474 17.88 12.50 -1.91
C VAL A 474 16.79 11.45 -2.15
N PHE A 475 15.50 11.82 -2.09
CA PHE A 475 14.41 10.92 -2.43
C PHE A 475 14.35 10.71 -3.94
N ASP A 476 14.36 11.79 -4.72
CA ASP A 476 14.30 11.73 -6.19
C ASP A 476 15.46 10.89 -6.77
N THR A 477 16.66 11.06 -6.22
CA THR A 477 17.88 10.42 -6.71
C THR A 477 18.05 8.99 -6.21
N TYR A 478 17.21 8.51 -5.28
CA TYR A 478 17.32 7.17 -4.69
C TYR A 478 17.31 6.06 -5.74
N TYR A 479 16.46 6.18 -6.77
CA TYR A 479 16.37 5.22 -7.87
C TYR A 479 17.13 5.63 -9.13
N GLY A 480 17.72 6.83 -9.17
CA GLY A 480 18.44 7.35 -10.33
C GLY A 480 19.65 6.48 -10.72
N ASP A 481 20.05 6.53 -11.99
CA ASP A 481 21.26 5.84 -12.43
C ASP A 481 22.50 6.66 -12.01
N THR A 482 23.16 6.19 -10.96
CA THR A 482 24.41 6.76 -10.43
C THR A 482 25.59 6.73 -11.41
N GLN A 483 25.47 6.19 -12.62
CA GLN A 483 26.45 6.31 -13.70
C GLN A 483 26.16 7.51 -14.62
N VAL A 484 24.94 8.06 -14.57
CA VAL A 484 24.56 9.25 -15.33
C VAL A 484 25.00 10.51 -14.57
N ARG A 485 25.60 11.44 -15.29
CA ARG A 485 26.12 12.72 -14.77
C ARG A 485 25.64 13.86 -15.66
N PRO A 486 25.54 15.08 -15.12
CA PRO A 486 25.78 15.45 -13.71
C PRO A 486 24.65 15.04 -12.73
N ASN A 487 23.44 14.73 -13.22
CA ASN A 487 22.28 14.35 -12.42
C ASN A 487 21.83 12.91 -12.74
N PRO A 488 21.68 12.02 -11.75
CA PRO A 488 21.35 10.61 -11.98
C PRO A 488 19.91 10.39 -12.51
N CYS A 489 19.06 11.41 -12.48
CA CYS A 489 17.67 11.35 -12.94
C CYS A 489 17.43 12.04 -14.30
N LEU A 490 18.46 12.67 -14.89
CA LEU A 490 18.33 13.41 -16.15
C LEU A 490 19.29 12.86 -17.22
N ALA A 491 18.73 12.44 -18.36
CA ALA A 491 19.48 12.06 -19.56
C ALA A 491 18.67 12.47 -20.81
N PRO A 492 19.35 12.71 -21.95
CA PRO A 492 18.67 13.13 -23.16
C PRO A 492 17.79 12.02 -23.75
N ILE A 493 16.74 12.44 -24.44
CA ILE A 493 15.80 11.64 -25.25
C ILE A 493 16.02 12.06 -26.71
N GLY A 494 16.52 11.15 -27.55
CA GLY A 494 16.80 11.50 -28.94
C GLY A 494 17.10 10.34 -29.88
N ARG A 495 17.25 9.11 -29.37
CA ARG A 495 17.59 7.94 -30.18
C ARG A 495 16.35 7.12 -30.52
N ALA A 496 15.89 7.21 -31.76
CA ALA A 496 14.83 6.36 -32.29
C ALA A 496 15.16 4.84 -32.17
N PRO A 497 14.14 3.97 -32.08
CA PRO A 497 12.72 4.29 -31.96
C PRO A 497 12.36 4.93 -30.60
N PHE A 498 11.22 5.63 -30.57
CA PHE A 498 10.63 6.23 -29.38
C PHE A 498 9.46 5.39 -28.88
N TYR A 499 9.21 5.47 -27.59
CA TYR A 499 8.24 4.66 -26.90
C TYR A 499 7.33 5.50 -26.00
N ALA A 500 6.09 5.05 -25.86
CA ALA A 500 5.12 5.62 -24.93
C ALA A 500 4.43 4.52 -24.11
N VAL A 501 4.21 4.81 -22.83
CA VAL A 501 3.45 3.97 -21.91
C VAL A 501 2.35 4.80 -21.28
N ARG A 502 1.10 4.33 -21.39
CA ARG A 502 -0.06 4.98 -20.80
C ARG A 502 -0.01 4.86 -19.28
N ILE A 503 -0.15 5.97 -18.57
CA ILE A 503 -0.24 6.03 -17.11
C ILE A 503 -1.65 6.46 -16.71
N ASP A 504 -2.34 5.61 -15.96
CA ASP A 504 -3.62 5.95 -15.35
C ASP A 504 -3.44 6.48 -13.91
N ALA A 505 -4.38 7.32 -13.48
CA ALA A 505 -4.45 7.92 -12.15
C ALA A 505 -4.92 6.90 -11.09
N GLY A 506 -4.12 5.86 -10.89
CA GLY A 506 -4.42 4.75 -9.99
C GLY A 506 -4.15 5.05 -8.52
N ASP A 507 -4.25 4.00 -7.72
CA ASP A 507 -4.06 4.06 -6.27
C ASP A 507 -3.60 2.70 -5.71
N ILE A 508 -3.04 2.73 -4.51
CA ILE A 508 -2.76 1.54 -3.69
C ILE A 508 -3.73 1.43 -2.51
N GLY A 509 -4.91 2.03 -2.65
CA GLY A 509 -6.00 2.06 -1.67
C GLY A 509 -6.54 3.47 -1.42
N THR A 510 -7.78 3.57 -0.92
CA THR A 510 -8.32 4.87 -0.47
C THR A 510 -7.76 5.26 0.89
N LYS A 511 -7.77 6.57 1.16
CA LYS A 511 -7.27 7.17 2.40
C LYS A 511 -8.40 7.65 3.31
N GLY A 512 -9.54 8.00 2.71
CA GLY A 512 -10.75 8.34 3.44
C GLY A 512 -11.47 7.13 3.98
N GLY A 513 -12.16 7.35 5.09
CA GLY A 513 -12.90 6.34 5.82
C GLY A 513 -13.53 6.91 7.08
N LEU A 514 -13.73 6.06 8.09
CA LEU A 514 -14.36 6.41 9.35
C LEU A 514 -13.48 7.36 10.17
N ALA A 515 -14.07 8.42 10.71
CA ALA A 515 -13.41 9.29 11.68
C ALA A 515 -13.06 8.48 12.94
N THR A 516 -11.82 8.59 13.42
CA THR A 516 -11.36 7.89 14.63
C THR A 516 -10.48 8.75 15.51
N ASP A 517 -10.61 8.56 16.82
CA ASP A 517 -9.75 9.21 17.81
C ASP A 517 -8.36 8.56 17.95
N ALA A 518 -7.57 9.04 18.92
CA ALA A 518 -6.24 8.50 19.24
C ALA A 518 -6.26 7.06 19.78
N SER A 519 -7.43 6.57 20.20
CA SER A 519 -7.67 5.21 20.68
C SER A 519 -8.29 4.30 19.60
N ALA A 520 -8.36 4.77 18.35
CA ALA A 520 -8.97 4.09 17.22
C ALA A 520 -10.48 3.81 17.35
N ARG A 521 -11.18 4.47 18.28
CA ARG A 521 -12.64 4.38 18.41
C ARG A 521 -13.28 5.15 17.27
N VAL A 522 -14.33 4.59 16.66
CA VAL A 522 -15.09 5.26 15.61
C VAL A 522 -15.91 6.40 16.23
N LEU A 523 -15.91 7.56 15.58
CA LEU A 523 -16.59 8.76 16.05
C LEU A 523 -17.86 9.05 15.25
N ARG A 524 -18.83 9.68 15.92
CA ARG A 524 -19.97 10.34 15.28
C ARG A 524 -19.60 11.76 14.84
N GLU A 525 -20.51 12.43 14.14
CA GLU A 525 -20.33 13.83 13.68
C GLU A 525 -20.11 14.83 14.84
N ASP A 526 -20.66 14.54 16.02
CA ASP A 526 -20.45 15.36 17.23
C ASP A 526 -19.14 15.07 17.97
N GLY A 527 -18.31 14.14 17.44
CA GLY A 527 -17.05 13.71 18.03
C GLY A 527 -17.19 12.68 19.15
N THR A 528 -18.40 12.23 19.50
CA THR A 528 -18.60 11.18 20.50
C THR A 528 -18.26 9.80 19.93
N PRO A 529 -17.62 8.91 20.72
CA PRO A 529 -17.30 7.57 20.25
C PRO A 529 -18.54 6.67 20.14
N ILE A 530 -18.61 5.85 19.11
CA ILE A 530 -19.58 4.75 18.98
C ILE A 530 -19.08 3.60 19.85
N ASP A 531 -19.85 3.24 20.87
CA ASP A 531 -19.44 2.21 21.82
C ASP A 531 -19.33 0.83 21.15
N GLY A 532 -18.29 0.09 21.51
CA GLY A 532 -17.98 -1.22 20.92
C GLY A 532 -17.41 -1.20 19.48
N LEU A 533 -17.16 -0.03 18.87
CA LEU A 533 -16.73 0.06 17.46
C LEU A 533 -15.38 0.76 17.27
N PHE A 534 -14.47 0.07 16.59
CA PHE A 534 -13.12 0.53 16.28
C PHE A 534 -12.84 0.41 14.78
N ALA A 535 -11.98 1.28 14.24
CA ALA A 535 -11.55 1.19 12.85
C ALA A 535 -10.07 1.52 12.68
N ILE A 536 -9.40 0.76 11.82
CA ILE A 536 -7.96 0.88 11.55
C ILE A 536 -7.65 0.72 10.06
N GLY A 537 -6.43 1.09 9.68
CA GLY A 537 -5.99 1.03 8.28
C GLY A 537 -6.88 1.88 7.38
N ASN A 538 -7.08 1.46 6.12
CA ASN A 538 -7.85 2.22 5.14
C ASN A 538 -9.37 2.20 5.39
N THR A 539 -9.85 1.47 6.40
CA THR A 539 -11.26 1.58 6.84
C THR A 539 -11.48 2.84 7.69
N SER A 540 -10.43 3.29 8.39
CA SER A 540 -10.41 4.59 9.07
C SER A 540 -9.84 5.69 8.16
N ALA A 541 -10.26 6.93 8.38
CA ALA A 541 -9.58 8.07 7.81
C ALA A 541 -8.15 8.15 8.33
N SER A 542 -7.20 8.22 7.41
CA SER A 542 -5.78 8.13 7.72
C SER A 542 -5.30 9.27 8.61
N MET A 543 -4.51 8.93 9.64
CA MET A 543 -3.80 9.90 10.48
C MET A 543 -2.72 10.70 9.73
N MET A 544 -2.43 10.37 8.48
CA MET A 544 -1.44 11.05 7.66
C MET A 544 -2.02 12.27 6.92
N GLY A 545 -3.13 12.85 7.38
CA GLY A 545 -3.70 14.09 6.83
C GLY A 545 -4.08 13.99 5.35
N ALA A 546 -3.49 14.77 4.44
CA ALA A 546 -3.64 14.57 2.98
C ALA A 546 -2.40 13.91 2.33
N SER A 547 -1.27 13.88 3.04
CA SER A 547 0.05 13.47 2.53
C SER A 547 0.39 11.97 2.73
N TYR A 548 1.58 11.59 2.26
CA TYR A 548 2.22 10.29 2.48
C TYR A 548 3.65 10.52 2.99
N PRO A 549 3.89 10.57 4.32
CA PRO A 549 5.17 11.05 4.85
C PRO A 549 6.42 10.21 4.50
N GLY A 550 6.28 8.89 4.32
CA GLY A 550 7.41 8.02 3.99
C GLY A 550 7.00 6.60 3.66
N ALA A 551 7.90 5.77 3.14
CA ALA A 551 7.56 4.40 2.74
C ALA A 551 7.06 3.58 3.93
N GLY A 552 5.80 3.13 3.85
CA GLY A 552 5.15 2.37 4.92
C GLY A 552 4.18 3.16 5.82
N SER A 553 3.88 4.43 5.50
CA SER A 553 2.86 5.24 6.21
C SER A 553 1.41 4.73 6.11
N THR A 554 1.17 3.59 5.44
CA THR A 554 -0.12 2.89 5.41
C THR A 554 -0.15 1.76 6.44
N ILE A 555 0.79 0.83 6.34
CA ILE A 555 0.85 -0.40 7.15
C ILE A 555 1.29 -0.09 8.60
N GLY A 556 2.25 0.83 8.79
CA GLY A 556 2.72 1.24 10.12
C GLY A 556 1.56 1.69 11.02
N PRO A 557 0.80 2.73 10.63
CA PRO A 557 -0.36 3.17 11.39
C PRO A 557 -1.44 2.11 11.55
N ALA A 558 -1.73 1.34 10.50
CA ALA A 558 -2.74 0.27 10.59
C ALA A 558 -2.42 -0.73 11.71
N MET A 559 -1.15 -1.12 11.84
CA MET A 559 -0.68 -2.00 12.91
C MET A 559 -0.62 -1.32 14.27
N THR A 560 -0.13 -0.07 14.34
CA THR A 560 -0.04 0.69 15.60
C THR A 560 -1.41 0.93 16.21
N PHE A 561 -2.38 1.43 15.43
CA PHE A 561 -3.74 1.63 15.91
C PHE A 561 -4.49 0.31 16.13
N GLY A 562 -4.11 -0.77 15.43
CA GLY A 562 -4.59 -2.12 15.74
C GLY A 562 -4.15 -2.62 17.11
N LEU A 563 -2.90 -2.35 17.51
CA LEU A 563 -2.40 -2.64 18.85
C LEU A 563 -3.18 -1.84 19.91
N ILE A 564 -3.37 -0.53 19.67
CA ILE A 564 -4.09 0.36 20.60
C ILE A 564 -5.55 -0.12 20.77
N ALA A 565 -6.26 -0.41 19.67
CA ALA A 565 -7.65 -0.87 19.72
C ALA A 565 -7.80 -2.15 20.56
N ALA A 566 -6.90 -3.12 20.36
CA ALA A 566 -6.89 -4.35 21.13
C ALA A 566 -6.64 -4.12 22.64
N ASP A 567 -5.74 -3.19 22.99
CA ASP A 567 -5.47 -2.85 24.39
C ASP A 567 -6.64 -2.13 25.07
N VAL A 568 -7.34 -1.25 24.34
CA VAL A 568 -8.55 -0.57 24.84
C VAL A 568 -9.66 -1.57 25.11
N LEU A 569 -9.93 -2.50 24.17
CA LEU A 569 -10.94 -3.53 24.34
C LEU A 569 -10.65 -4.42 25.56
N ALA A 570 -9.39 -4.81 25.76
CA ALA A 570 -9.00 -5.61 26.93
C ALA A 570 -9.10 -4.85 28.26
N GLY A 571 -8.82 -3.54 28.26
CA GLY A 571 -9.00 -2.68 29.44
C GLY A 571 -10.45 -2.53 29.85
N GLY A 572 -11.37 -2.42 28.87
CA GLY A 572 -12.81 -2.37 29.12
C GLY A 572 -13.37 -3.68 29.70
N ALA A 573 -12.92 -4.83 29.18
CA ALA A 573 -13.34 -6.14 29.67
C ALA A 573 -12.99 -6.38 31.14
N ALA A 574 -11.78 -5.97 31.56
CA ALA A 574 -11.33 -6.11 32.95
C ALA A 574 -12.16 -5.27 33.95
N GLY A 575 -12.72 -4.14 33.51
CA GLY A 575 -13.58 -3.28 34.33
C GLY A 575 -15.02 -3.80 34.48
N GLN A 576 -15.50 -4.63 33.55
CA GLN A 576 -16.85 -5.22 33.62
C GLN A 576 -16.90 -6.47 34.52
N GLY A 577 -15.78 -7.21 34.67
CA GLY A 577 -15.70 -8.40 35.52
C GLY A 577 -15.50 -8.13 37.03
N GLN A 578 -15.61 -6.88 37.49
CA GLN A 578 -15.46 -6.49 38.91
C GLN A 578 -16.78 -6.01 39.56
N VAL A 579 -17.92 -6.14 38.88
CA VAL A 579 -19.24 -5.66 39.36
C VAL A 579 -20.24 -6.79 39.62
N ASP A 580 -19.81 -8.05 39.57
CA ASP A 580 -20.67 -9.21 39.93
C ASP A 580 -20.46 -9.69 41.37
#